data_AF-A0A1V5YSB1-F1
#
_entry.id   AF-A0A1V5YSB1-F1
#
_cell.length_a   1.000
_cell.length_b   1.000
_cell.length_c   1.000
_cell.angle_alpha   90.00
_cell.angle_beta   90.00
_cell.angle_gamma   90.00
#
_symmetry.space_group_name_H-M   'P 1'
#
loop_
_entity.id
_entity.type
_entity.pdbx_description
1 polymer ?
#
loop_
_entity_poly.entity_id
_entity_poly.type
_entity_poly.pdbx_seq_one_letter_code
_entity_poly.pdbx_strand_id
1 'polypeptide(L)'
;MKKYFVIATIVSLICNISIANNWNLLKSGKRWNIIQITYNPNMVNHDSITYFVKFEGDTTINSHNYLCVYQATNHEFGNKILNGFVREDSEIGMYFRSLQGNEGLLYKYNMHAGDSVTIANLSAWGDSIRYFVADIDSIQIDDKYMRKYTMIQDDYEHMPETWIEGVGSSLGILNSGMVSAGGTTSLLCCFDNNVLIYKNPNYQDCYCSTHTALQSIVKSESEINVYFGNQNIVSIKSPIDNYVKIFNSYGMLVGTIHVLANQEYNLNTSKYSKGIYVISPTTNLFKAKKIIVY
;
A
#
# COMPACT_ATOMS: atom_id res chain seq x y z
N MET A 1 38.93 0.77 53.41
CA MET A 1 38.04 -0.18 52.69
C MET A 1 36.56 0.24 52.68
N LYS A 2 35.99 0.84 53.75
CA LYS A 2 34.57 1.28 53.75
C LYS A 2 34.21 2.46 52.83
N LYS A 3 35.16 3.35 52.47
CA LYS A 3 34.88 4.53 51.61
C LYS A 3 34.67 4.21 50.12
N TYR A 4 35.28 3.13 49.62
CA TYR A 4 35.12 2.72 48.21
C TYR A 4 33.81 1.95 47.95
N PHE A 5 33.23 1.36 49.00
CA PHE A 5 31.94 0.65 48.90
C PHE A 5 30.75 1.61 48.74
N VAL A 6 30.83 2.82 49.31
CA VAL A 6 29.77 3.84 49.21
C VAL A 6 29.76 4.51 47.83
N ILE A 7 30.92 4.63 47.19
CA ILE A 7 31.02 5.18 45.82
C ILE A 7 30.48 4.18 44.80
N ALA A 8 30.71 2.87 45.01
CA ALA A 8 30.18 1.83 44.13
C ALA A 8 28.64 1.72 44.16
N THR A 9 28.01 1.93 45.32
CA THR A 9 26.52 1.94 45.41
C THR A 9 25.90 3.19 44.79
N ILE A 10 26.54 4.36 44.89
CA ILE A 10 26.03 5.60 44.28
C ILE A 10 26.14 5.58 42.73
N VAL A 11 27.18 4.93 42.17
CA VAL A 11 27.31 4.78 40.71
C VAL A 11 26.33 3.74 40.14
N SER A 12 25.96 2.71 40.90
CA SER A 12 24.93 1.74 40.46
C SER A 12 23.50 2.30 40.47
N LEU A 13 23.24 3.39 41.21
CA LEU A 13 21.92 4.02 41.27
C LEU A 13 21.64 5.00 40.12
N ILE A 14 22.66 5.36 39.33
CA ILE A 14 22.56 6.37 38.26
C ILE A 14 22.34 5.75 36.86
N CYS A 15 22.36 4.43 36.72
CA CYS A 15 22.07 3.75 35.45
C CYS A 15 20.59 3.42 35.20
N ASN A 16 19.67 3.87 36.06
CA ASN A 16 18.26 3.99 35.68
C ASN A 16 18.02 5.39 35.15
N ILE A 17 18.71 5.77 34.08
CA ILE A 17 18.16 6.81 33.21
C ILE A 17 16.91 6.15 32.64
N SER A 18 15.75 6.41 33.25
CA SER A 18 14.48 6.19 32.58
C SER A 18 14.60 6.92 31.26
N ILE A 19 14.82 6.18 30.17
CA ILE A 19 14.64 6.73 28.83
C ILE A 19 13.19 7.18 28.86
N ALA A 20 12.98 8.49 28.95
CA ALA A 20 11.64 9.05 29.01
C ALA A 20 10.88 8.49 27.81
N ASN A 21 9.71 7.88 28.05
CA ASN A 21 8.93 7.28 26.99
C ASN A 21 8.54 8.37 26.01
N ASN A 22 9.04 8.28 24.78
CA ASN A 22 9.00 9.38 23.82
C ASN A 22 8.03 9.07 22.68
N TRP A 23 6.88 8.47 23.04
CA TRP A 23 5.87 8.05 22.08
C TRP A 23 5.44 9.22 21.19
N ASN A 24 5.07 10.36 21.78
CA ASN A 24 4.83 11.64 21.08
C ASN A 24 4.14 11.50 19.71
N LEU A 25 3.22 10.54 19.60
CA LEU A 25 2.66 10.11 18.31
C LEU A 25 1.71 11.17 17.76
N LEU A 26 1.06 11.94 18.64
CA LEU A 26 0.12 13.00 18.28
C LEU A 26 0.77 14.38 18.10
N LYS A 27 2.11 14.47 18.09
CA LYS A 27 2.79 15.73 17.83
C LYS A 27 2.42 16.26 16.44
N SER A 28 2.02 17.54 16.38
CA SER A 28 1.69 18.21 15.13
C SER A 28 2.87 18.25 14.15
N GLY A 29 2.56 18.30 12.86
CA GLY A 29 3.55 18.32 11.79
C GLY A 29 4.09 16.95 11.39
N LYS A 30 3.64 15.86 12.05
CA LYS A 30 3.97 14.51 11.62
C LYS A 30 3.24 14.12 10.33
N ARG A 31 3.94 13.36 9.48
CA ARG A 31 3.39 12.71 8.29
C ARG A 31 3.95 11.31 8.16
N TRP A 32 3.09 10.34 7.96
CA TRP A 32 3.46 8.96 7.66
C TRP A 32 3.18 8.68 6.19
N ASN A 33 4.16 8.09 5.52
CA ASN A 33 4.02 7.60 4.15
C ASN A 33 3.98 6.08 4.22
N ILE A 34 2.88 5.48 3.77
CA ILE A 34 2.62 4.05 3.88
C ILE A 34 2.41 3.50 2.48
N ILE A 35 3.12 2.42 2.14
CA ILE A 35 2.86 1.66 0.92
C ILE A 35 1.85 0.55 1.22
N GLN A 36 0.91 0.38 0.30
CA GLN A 36 0.05 -0.78 0.24
C GLN A 36 0.33 -1.49 -1.08
N ILE A 37 0.68 -2.77 -1.01
CA ILE A 37 0.91 -3.66 -2.14
C ILE A 37 -0.23 -4.67 -2.16
N THR A 38 -0.89 -4.81 -3.30
CA THR A 38 -1.93 -5.82 -3.53
C THR A 38 -1.37 -6.93 -4.40
N TYR A 39 -1.39 -8.15 -3.87
CA TYR A 39 -0.99 -9.35 -4.60
C TYR A 39 -2.19 -9.90 -5.37
N ASN A 40 -2.20 -9.70 -6.69
CA ASN A 40 -3.13 -10.37 -7.58
C ASN A 40 -2.42 -11.56 -8.26
N PRO A 41 -2.84 -12.82 -8.01
CA PRO A 41 -2.20 -14.00 -8.60
C PRO A 41 -2.31 -14.05 -10.13
N ASN A 42 -3.23 -13.27 -10.72
CA ASN A 42 -3.43 -13.20 -12.16
C ASN A 42 -2.67 -12.05 -12.83
N MET A 43 -1.90 -11.24 -12.08
CA MET A 43 -1.13 -10.13 -12.64
C MET A 43 0.37 -10.42 -12.60
N VAL A 44 1.05 -10.06 -13.70
CA VAL A 44 2.52 -10.18 -13.82
C VAL A 44 3.23 -9.19 -12.88
N ASN A 45 2.60 -8.05 -12.59
CA ASN A 45 3.10 -7.02 -11.69
C ASN A 45 2.10 -6.77 -10.57
N HIS A 46 2.59 -6.50 -9.36
CA HIS A 46 1.76 -6.14 -8.22
C HIS A 46 1.49 -4.64 -8.20
N ASP A 47 0.24 -4.28 -7.91
CA ASP A 47 -0.17 -2.89 -7.76
C ASP A 47 0.26 -2.42 -6.37
N SER A 48 0.99 -1.31 -6.35
CA SER A 48 1.44 -0.63 -5.15
C SER A 48 1.06 0.84 -5.23
N ILE A 49 0.52 1.32 -4.12
CA ILE A 49 0.20 2.74 -3.95
C ILE A 49 0.74 3.21 -2.61
N THR A 50 1.33 4.40 -2.60
CA THR A 50 1.64 5.10 -1.36
C THR A 50 0.48 6.00 -0.99
N TYR A 51 0.01 5.88 0.24
CA TYR A 51 -0.89 6.83 0.86
C TYR A 51 -0.21 7.48 2.05
N PHE A 52 -0.79 8.60 2.47
CA PHE A 52 -0.24 9.49 3.46
C PHE A 52 -1.23 9.63 4.60
N VAL A 53 -0.73 9.68 5.84
CA VAL A 53 -1.53 10.00 7.03
C VAL A 53 -0.96 11.27 7.68
N LYS A 54 -1.86 12.16 8.11
CA LYS A 54 -1.53 13.30 8.98
C LYS A 54 -2.62 13.50 10.03
N PHE A 55 -2.23 14.09 11.16
CA PHE A 55 -3.15 14.58 12.17
C PHE A 55 -3.18 16.11 12.12
N GLU A 56 -4.34 16.70 11.85
CA GLU A 56 -4.48 18.14 11.63
C GLU A 56 -5.79 18.67 12.21
N GLY A 57 -5.73 19.76 12.96
CA GLY A 57 -6.91 20.30 13.65
C GLY A 57 -7.36 19.42 14.82
N ASP A 58 -8.10 20.05 15.73
CA ASP A 58 -8.64 19.40 16.91
C ASP A 58 -10.16 19.43 16.92
N THR A 59 -10.74 18.57 17.76
CA THR A 59 -12.16 18.57 18.08
C THR A 59 -12.38 17.99 19.46
N THR A 60 -13.52 18.30 20.07
CA THR A 60 -13.93 17.72 21.35
C THR A 60 -15.14 16.83 21.14
N ILE A 61 -15.03 15.56 21.52
CA ILE A 61 -16.11 14.57 21.43
C ILE A 61 -16.25 13.91 22.79
N ASN A 62 -17.44 13.94 23.39
CA ASN A 62 -17.72 13.35 24.71
C ASN A 62 -16.69 13.76 25.79
N SER A 63 -16.35 15.06 25.83
CA SER A 63 -15.38 15.65 26.77
C SER A 63 -13.92 15.22 26.60
N HIS A 64 -13.60 14.46 25.55
CA HIS A 64 -12.21 14.15 25.18
C HIS A 64 -11.79 15.01 23.99
N ASN A 65 -10.55 15.49 24.01
CA ASN A 65 -9.94 16.20 22.89
C ASN A 65 -9.29 15.19 21.95
N TYR A 66 -9.55 15.35 20.66
CA TYR A 66 -9.02 14.53 19.60
C TYR A 66 -8.34 15.41 18.56
N LEU A 67 -7.40 14.81 17.84
CA LEU A 67 -6.95 15.31 16.54
C LEU A 67 -7.70 14.60 15.42
N CYS A 68 -8.01 15.34 14.36
CA CYS A 68 -8.61 14.76 13.17
C CYS A 68 -7.56 14.00 12.35
N VAL A 69 -7.90 12.79 11.93
CA VAL A 69 -7.04 11.92 11.12
C VAL A 69 -7.38 12.09 9.65
N TYR A 70 -6.41 12.55 8.86
CA TYR A 70 -6.56 12.70 7.42
C TYR A 70 -5.71 11.70 6.66
N GLN A 71 -6.26 11.19 5.57
CA GLN A 71 -5.56 10.34 4.61
C GLN A 71 -5.60 10.96 3.21
N ALA A 72 -4.53 10.79 2.43
CA ALA A 72 -4.50 11.17 1.01
C ALA A 72 -3.69 10.13 0.22
N THR A 73 -3.97 9.99 -1.08
CA THR A 73 -3.20 9.13 -1.99
C THR A 73 -2.26 9.92 -2.91
N ASN A 74 -2.39 11.25 -2.94
CA ASN A 74 -1.51 12.12 -3.72
C ASN A 74 -0.40 12.73 -2.85
N HIS A 75 0.79 12.88 -3.43
CA HIS A 75 2.00 13.30 -2.70
C HIS A 75 1.87 14.69 -2.06
N GLU A 76 1.13 15.60 -2.68
CA GLU A 76 0.90 16.96 -2.20
C GLU A 76 -0.10 17.03 -1.03
N PHE A 77 -0.74 15.91 -0.68
CA PHE A 77 -1.77 15.83 0.37
C PHE A 77 -2.98 16.75 0.08
N GLY A 78 -3.25 17.02 -1.19
CA GLY A 78 -4.29 17.96 -1.63
C GLY A 78 -5.72 17.43 -1.49
N ASN A 79 -5.96 16.16 -1.85
CA ASN A 79 -7.28 15.53 -1.79
C ASN A 79 -7.40 14.66 -0.55
N LYS A 80 -7.31 15.29 0.63
CA LYS A 80 -7.36 14.58 1.91
C LYS A 80 -8.79 14.23 2.31
N ILE A 81 -8.95 13.03 2.87
CA ILE A 81 -10.21 12.48 3.38
C ILE A 81 -10.08 12.35 4.89
N LEU A 82 -11.10 12.80 5.63
CA LEU A 82 -11.18 12.55 7.07
C LEU A 82 -11.45 11.06 7.30
N ASN A 83 -10.52 10.36 7.95
CA ASN A 83 -10.62 8.92 8.21
C ASN A 83 -11.10 8.60 9.64
N GLY A 84 -10.99 9.55 10.57
CA GLY A 84 -11.38 9.35 11.96
C GLY A 84 -10.73 10.37 12.89
N PHE A 85 -10.60 9.99 14.16
CA PHE A 85 -10.05 10.84 15.21
C PHE A 85 -9.08 10.04 16.08
N VAL A 86 -8.05 10.70 16.61
CA VAL A 86 -7.10 10.08 17.54
C VAL A 86 -6.95 10.92 18.78
N ARG A 87 -6.77 10.26 19.92
CA ARG A 87 -6.43 10.90 21.20
C ARG A 87 -5.37 10.10 21.92
N GLU A 88 -4.61 10.76 22.78
CA GLU A 88 -3.68 10.13 23.70
C GLU A 88 -4.25 10.16 25.10
N ASP A 89 -4.00 9.08 25.81
CA ASP A 89 -3.98 9.03 27.25
C ASP A 89 -2.51 8.78 27.65
N SER A 90 -1.90 9.68 28.41
CA SER A 90 -0.48 9.60 28.74
C SER A 90 -0.12 8.40 29.60
N GLU A 91 -1.08 7.83 30.33
CA GLU A 91 -0.88 6.67 31.19
C GLU A 91 -1.11 5.36 30.43
N ILE A 92 -2.02 5.36 29.45
CA ILE A 92 -2.42 4.15 28.73
C ILE A 92 -1.82 4.06 27.33
N GLY A 93 -2.03 5.07 26.48
CA GLY A 93 -1.65 5.01 25.07
C GLY A 93 -2.52 5.80 24.12
N MET A 94 -2.37 5.51 22.82
CA MET A 94 -3.10 6.18 21.75
C MET A 94 -4.35 5.39 21.35
N TYR A 95 -5.47 6.09 21.22
CA TYR A 95 -6.75 5.55 20.80
C TYR A 95 -7.12 6.09 19.42
N PHE A 96 -7.77 5.24 18.63
CA PHE A 96 -8.41 5.64 17.38
C PHE A 96 -9.93 5.53 17.52
N ARG A 97 -10.63 6.56 17.07
CA ARG A 97 -12.09 6.65 17.03
C ARG A 97 -12.55 6.74 15.58
N SER A 98 -13.38 5.79 15.16
CA SER A 98 -13.97 5.77 13.83
C SER A 98 -15.03 6.85 13.67
N LEU A 99 -15.38 7.18 12.42
CA LEU A 99 -16.43 8.14 12.11
C LEU A 99 -17.82 7.69 12.60
N GLN A 100 -18.02 6.38 12.79
CA GLN A 100 -19.25 5.79 13.33
C GLN A 100 -19.33 5.91 14.86
N GLY A 101 -18.25 6.36 15.50
CA GLY A 101 -18.20 6.65 16.93
C GLY A 101 -17.75 5.49 17.81
N ASN A 102 -17.21 4.41 17.24
CA ASN A 102 -16.52 3.38 17.99
C ASN A 102 -15.08 3.83 18.29
N GLU A 103 -14.54 3.46 19.44
CA GLU A 103 -13.16 3.79 19.83
C GLU A 103 -12.43 2.52 20.30
N GLY A 104 -11.14 2.42 19.94
CA GLY A 104 -10.29 1.31 20.32
C GLY A 104 -8.85 1.75 20.55
N LEU A 105 -8.16 1.02 21.44
CA LEU A 105 -6.75 1.22 21.71
C LEU A 105 -5.92 0.80 20.50
N LEU A 106 -5.08 1.70 20.00
CA LEU A 106 -4.25 1.48 18.82
C LEU A 106 -2.77 1.25 19.19
N TYR A 107 -2.29 1.90 20.25
CA TYR A 107 -0.97 1.67 20.84
C TYR A 107 -1.08 1.73 22.35
N LYS A 108 -0.43 0.80 23.04
CA LYS A 108 -0.24 0.86 24.50
C LYS A 108 1.17 1.30 24.82
N TYR A 109 1.29 2.23 25.77
CA TYR A 109 2.57 2.77 26.19
C TYR A 109 3.13 2.01 27.39
N ASN A 110 4.42 2.24 27.66
CA ASN A 110 5.10 1.79 28.87
C ASN A 110 5.06 0.26 29.09
N MET A 111 5.04 -0.51 28.00
CA MET A 111 5.09 -1.97 28.06
C MET A 111 6.52 -2.46 28.27
N HIS A 112 6.65 -3.64 28.86
CA HIS A 112 7.90 -4.36 29.09
C HIS A 112 7.91 -5.67 28.28
N ALA A 113 9.10 -6.24 28.05
CA ALA A 113 9.19 -7.57 27.44
C ALA A 113 8.42 -8.60 28.29
N GLY A 114 7.63 -9.43 27.64
CA GLY A 114 6.70 -10.39 28.26
C GLY A 114 5.30 -9.84 28.55
N ASP A 115 5.08 -8.52 28.47
CA ASP A 115 3.74 -7.96 28.59
C ASP A 115 2.86 -8.34 27.38
N SER A 116 1.54 -8.32 27.59
CA SER A 116 0.57 -8.48 26.50
C SER A 116 -0.40 -7.30 26.42
N VAL A 117 -0.92 -7.07 25.22
CA VAL A 117 -1.89 -6.01 24.92
C VAL A 117 -2.90 -6.49 23.89
N THR A 118 -4.16 -6.08 24.04
CA THR A 118 -5.18 -6.25 23.01
C THR A 118 -5.39 -4.92 22.30
N ILE A 119 -5.11 -4.88 21.01
CA ILE A 119 -5.28 -3.74 20.12
C ILE A 119 -6.60 -3.89 19.41
N ALA A 120 -7.44 -2.86 19.50
CA ALA A 120 -8.72 -2.76 18.82
C ALA A 120 -8.59 -1.71 17.71
N ASN A 121 -7.96 -2.11 16.61
CA ASN A 121 -7.70 -1.20 15.50
C ASN A 121 -8.95 -1.01 14.62
N LEU A 122 -9.76 -0.03 14.98
CA LEU A 122 -10.99 0.31 14.24
C LEU A 122 -10.75 1.08 12.93
N SER A 123 -9.49 1.39 12.60
CA SER A 123 -9.14 1.95 11.29
C SER A 123 -8.85 0.86 10.24
N ALA A 124 -8.66 -0.39 10.70
CA ALA A 124 -8.52 -1.58 9.89
C ALA A 124 -9.77 -2.48 10.03
N TRP A 125 -9.67 -3.75 9.62
CA TRP A 125 -10.75 -4.72 9.76
C TRP A 125 -11.00 -4.93 11.26
N GLY A 126 -12.22 -4.66 11.72
CA GLY A 126 -12.55 -4.32 13.12
C GLY A 126 -12.40 -5.42 14.17
N ASP A 127 -11.60 -6.44 13.94
CA ASP A 127 -11.28 -7.46 14.94
C ASP A 127 -10.13 -7.01 15.83
N SER A 128 -10.23 -7.32 17.12
CA SER A 128 -9.16 -7.04 18.07
C SER A 128 -8.05 -8.08 17.99
N ILE A 129 -6.80 -7.66 18.01
CA ILE A 129 -5.64 -8.55 17.99
C ILE A 129 -4.90 -8.48 19.31
N ARG A 130 -4.48 -9.65 19.79
CA ARG A 130 -3.64 -9.77 20.99
C ARG A 130 -2.17 -9.88 20.58
N TYR A 131 -1.36 -8.98 21.12
CA TYR A 131 0.08 -9.00 21.00
C TYR A 131 0.76 -9.34 22.33
N PHE A 132 1.95 -9.93 22.21
CA PHE A 132 2.95 -10.04 23.26
C PHE A 132 4.20 -9.27 22.85
N VAL A 133 4.82 -8.59 23.82
CA VAL A 133 6.10 -7.91 23.61
C VAL A 133 7.20 -8.97 23.72
N ALA A 134 7.68 -9.45 22.58
CA ALA A 134 8.74 -10.46 22.54
C ALA A 134 10.08 -9.88 22.98
N ASP A 135 10.37 -8.65 22.56
CA ASP A 135 11.65 -8.00 22.82
C ASP A 135 11.51 -6.47 22.78
N ILE A 136 12.41 -5.79 23.50
CA ILE A 136 12.56 -4.34 23.50
C ILE A 136 14.03 -4.00 23.28
N ASP A 137 14.30 -3.29 22.22
CA ASP A 137 15.64 -2.90 21.78
C ASP A 137 15.65 -1.40 21.43
N SER A 138 16.77 -0.90 20.91
CA SER A 138 16.91 0.44 20.37
C SER A 138 17.31 0.39 18.90
N ILE A 139 16.86 1.38 18.14
CA ILE A 139 17.36 1.65 16.80
C ILE A 139 17.99 3.03 16.78
N GLN A 140 19.14 3.13 16.13
CA GLN A 140 19.78 4.40 15.87
C GLN A 140 19.24 4.96 14.55
N ILE A 141 18.65 6.16 14.61
CA ILE A 141 18.30 6.95 13.43
C ILE A 141 19.01 8.29 13.57
N ASP A 142 19.93 8.55 12.64
CA ASP A 142 20.93 9.60 12.75
C ASP A 142 21.67 9.52 14.10
N ASP A 143 21.67 10.59 14.90
CA ASP A 143 22.31 10.64 16.22
C ASP A 143 21.34 10.37 17.38
N LYS A 144 20.17 9.80 17.10
CA LYS A 144 19.14 9.53 18.12
C LYS A 144 18.81 8.04 18.22
N TYR A 145 18.80 7.55 19.44
CA TYR A 145 18.29 6.21 19.75
C TYR A 145 16.79 6.29 20.05
N MET A 146 16.02 5.46 19.35
CA MET A 146 14.59 5.29 19.59
C MET A 146 14.32 3.86 20.03
N ARG A 147 13.42 3.68 21.00
CA ARG A 147 13.06 2.36 21.48
C ARG A 147 12.18 1.64 20.44
N LYS A 148 12.48 0.38 20.21
CA LYS A 148 11.83 -0.52 19.26
C LYS A 148 11.26 -1.72 20.03
N TYR A 149 9.98 -1.98 19.84
CA TYR A 149 9.27 -3.12 20.40
C TYR A 149 9.04 -4.15 19.29
N THR A 150 9.36 -5.41 19.56
CA THR A 150 9.02 -6.54 18.70
C THR A 150 7.74 -7.18 19.23
N MET A 151 6.66 -7.05 18.47
CA MET A 151 5.32 -7.48 18.84
C MET A 151 4.98 -8.77 18.10
N ILE A 152 4.63 -9.83 18.82
CA ILE A 152 4.22 -11.12 18.24
C ILE A 152 2.76 -11.42 18.56
N GLN A 153 2.04 -11.95 17.59
CA GLN A 153 0.67 -12.44 17.76
C GLN A 153 0.71 -13.97 17.89
N ASP A 154 -0.12 -14.54 18.77
CA ASP A 154 -0.18 -15.99 19.03
C ASP A 154 -0.31 -16.82 17.74
N ASP A 155 -1.20 -16.41 16.83
CA ASP A 155 -1.45 -17.14 15.58
C ASP A 155 -0.40 -16.89 14.48
N TYR A 156 0.47 -15.89 14.66
CA TYR A 156 1.40 -15.41 13.62
C TYR A 156 2.79 -15.07 14.20
N GLU A 157 3.33 -15.93 15.07
CA GLU A 157 4.65 -15.72 15.71
C GLU A 157 5.80 -15.48 14.70
N HIS A 158 5.66 -16.00 13.47
CA HIS A 158 6.66 -15.87 12.40
C HIS A 158 6.57 -14.55 11.61
N MET A 159 5.61 -13.68 11.93
CA MET A 159 5.41 -12.36 11.31
C MET A 159 5.35 -11.27 12.39
N PRO A 160 6.46 -10.99 13.10
CA PRO A 160 6.46 -9.96 14.13
C PRO A 160 6.20 -8.58 13.54
N GLU A 161 5.41 -7.79 14.23
CA GLU A 161 5.25 -6.36 13.97
C GLU A 161 6.26 -5.57 14.80
N THR A 162 6.79 -4.48 14.26
CA THR A 162 7.70 -3.59 15.00
C THR A 162 7.00 -2.29 15.35
N TRP A 163 7.01 -1.88 16.62
CA TRP A 163 6.63 -0.53 17.03
C TRP A 163 7.86 0.27 17.41
N ILE A 164 7.94 1.53 16.97
CA ILE A 164 9.05 2.43 17.27
C ILE A 164 8.49 3.68 17.97
N GLU A 165 9.02 4.03 19.14
CA GLU A 165 8.60 5.25 19.85
C GLU A 165 8.83 6.48 18.96
N GLY A 166 7.86 7.41 18.93
CA GLY A 166 7.93 8.58 18.07
C GLY A 166 7.49 8.35 16.62
N VAL A 167 7.34 7.08 16.19
CA VAL A 167 7.06 6.71 14.80
C VAL A 167 5.79 5.85 14.68
N GLY A 168 5.55 4.92 15.60
CA GLY A 168 4.43 3.98 15.54
C GLY A 168 4.83 2.64 14.89
N SER A 169 3.83 1.94 14.33
CA SER A 169 4.00 0.62 13.71
C SER A 169 4.82 0.66 12.41
N SER A 170 5.58 -0.42 12.16
CA SER A 170 6.24 -0.71 10.89
C SER A 170 5.27 -0.92 9.73
N LEU A 171 3.98 -1.12 10.01
CA LEU A 171 2.91 -1.16 9.03
C LEU A 171 2.31 0.23 8.77
N GLY A 172 2.63 1.23 9.60
CA GLY A 172 2.12 2.60 9.53
C GLY A 172 1.27 2.98 10.74
N ILE A 173 1.15 4.28 11.02
CA ILE A 173 0.56 4.77 12.29
C ILE A 173 -0.86 4.25 12.55
N LEU A 174 -1.67 4.00 11.51
CA LEU A 174 -3.02 3.46 11.65
C LEU A 174 -3.10 1.94 11.44
N ASN A 175 -2.03 1.25 11.09
CA ASN A 175 -2.08 -0.14 10.65
C ASN A 175 -1.51 -1.12 11.69
N SER A 176 -1.42 -0.71 12.95
CA SER A 176 -1.04 -1.60 14.04
C SER A 176 -2.02 -2.77 14.15
N GLY A 177 -1.53 -4.02 14.16
CA GLY A 177 -2.44 -5.17 14.11
C GLY A 177 -2.98 -5.47 12.70
N MET A 178 -2.50 -4.85 11.64
CA MET A 178 -3.07 -5.14 10.32
C MET A 178 -2.50 -6.45 9.75
N VAL A 179 -3.34 -7.49 9.70
CA VAL A 179 -3.03 -8.75 9.00
C VAL A 179 -3.87 -8.80 7.71
N SER A 180 -3.21 -8.73 6.56
CA SER A 180 -3.89 -8.78 5.24
C SER A 180 -3.54 -10.05 4.49
N ALA A 181 -4.55 -10.82 4.11
CA ALA A 181 -4.39 -11.88 3.12
C ALA A 181 -4.37 -11.28 1.70
N GLY A 182 -3.38 -11.63 0.88
CA GLY A 182 -3.30 -11.17 -0.51
C GLY A 182 -2.74 -9.76 -0.70
N GLY A 183 -2.03 -9.22 0.29
CA GLY A 183 -1.32 -7.94 0.17
C GLY A 183 -0.27 -7.77 1.25
N THR A 184 0.47 -6.67 1.21
CA THR A 184 1.30 -6.22 2.32
C THR A 184 1.19 -4.72 2.49
N THR A 185 1.33 -4.26 3.72
CA THR A 185 1.37 -2.84 4.07
C THR A 185 2.68 -2.56 4.79
N SER A 186 3.34 -1.46 4.50
CA SER A 186 4.57 -1.08 5.19
C SER A 186 4.67 0.44 5.34
N LEU A 187 5.12 0.89 6.50
CA LEU A 187 5.60 2.24 6.66
C LEU A 187 6.85 2.41 5.79
N LEU A 188 6.82 3.36 4.87
CA LEU A 188 8.00 3.76 4.10
C LEU A 188 8.82 4.75 4.91
N CYS A 189 8.19 5.85 5.34
CA CYS A 189 8.86 6.96 6.01
C CYS A 189 7.94 7.67 7.01
N CYS A 190 8.54 8.25 8.04
CA CYS A 190 7.89 9.20 8.92
C CYS A 190 8.65 10.53 8.90
N PHE A 191 7.90 11.62 8.80
CA PHE A 191 8.43 12.98 8.85
C PHE A 191 7.89 13.70 10.08
N ASP A 192 8.65 14.62 10.63
CA ASP A 192 8.24 15.61 11.63
C ASP A 192 8.59 16.99 11.09
N ASN A 193 7.59 17.82 10.77
CA ASN A 193 7.77 19.14 10.18
C ASN A 193 8.68 19.12 8.93
N ASN A 194 8.40 18.17 8.02
CA ASN A 194 9.17 17.88 6.80
C ASN A 194 10.61 17.36 7.01
N VAL A 195 11.07 17.19 8.26
CA VAL A 195 12.32 16.49 8.56
C VAL A 195 12.05 14.99 8.59
N LEU A 196 12.82 14.21 7.83
CA LEU A 196 12.73 12.76 7.85
C LEU A 196 13.23 12.24 9.21
N ILE A 197 12.39 11.53 9.96
CA ILE A 197 12.74 10.97 11.27
C ILE A 197 12.77 9.44 11.30
N TYR A 198 12.29 8.81 10.22
CA TYR A 198 12.38 7.37 10.02
C TYR A 198 12.29 7.07 8.52
N LYS A 199 13.16 6.17 8.06
CA LYS A 199 13.10 5.56 6.72
C LYS A 199 13.22 4.05 6.86
N ASN A 200 12.30 3.34 6.23
CA ASN A 200 12.37 1.89 6.17
C ASN A 200 13.53 1.46 5.25
N PRO A 201 14.53 0.72 5.77
CA PRO A 201 15.71 0.34 4.99
C PRO A 201 15.41 -0.60 3.82
N ASN A 202 14.25 -1.25 3.82
CA ASN A 202 13.83 -2.15 2.74
C ASN A 202 13.34 -1.40 1.49
N TYR A 203 13.16 -0.08 1.59
CA TYR A 203 12.65 0.75 0.50
C TYR A 203 13.62 1.88 0.17
N GLN A 204 13.86 2.07 -1.13
CA GLN A 204 14.73 3.17 -1.60
C GLN A 204 14.06 4.53 -1.43
N ASP A 205 12.75 4.60 -1.62
CA ASP A 205 11.99 5.85 -1.65
C ASP A 205 10.90 5.90 -0.58
N CYS A 206 10.56 7.13 -0.15
CA CYS A 206 9.41 7.41 0.72
C CYS A 206 8.07 7.47 -0.05
N TYR A 207 8.10 7.18 -1.34
CA TYR A 207 6.95 7.18 -2.23
C TYR A 207 7.18 6.13 -3.32
N CYS A 208 6.29 5.16 -3.35
CA CYS A 208 6.23 4.14 -4.38
C CYS A 208 4.84 4.17 -5.01
N SER A 209 4.80 4.22 -6.34
CA SER A 209 3.56 4.09 -7.10
C SER A 209 3.85 3.22 -8.30
N THR A 210 3.29 2.00 -8.30
CA THR A 210 3.23 1.14 -9.48
C THR A 210 1.84 1.12 -10.08
N HIS A 211 0.93 1.98 -9.61
CA HIS A 211 0.10 2.67 -10.59
C HIS A 211 1.12 3.29 -11.54
N THR A 212 1.40 2.60 -12.64
CA THR A 212 1.65 3.27 -13.90
C THR A 212 0.69 4.44 -13.81
N ALA A 213 1.22 5.67 -13.80
CA ALA A 213 0.46 6.78 -14.34
C ALA A 213 -0.33 6.16 -15.47
N LEU A 214 -1.64 6.42 -15.56
CA LEU A 214 -2.25 6.31 -16.87
C LEU A 214 -1.22 6.97 -17.77
N GLN A 215 -0.43 6.16 -18.49
CA GLN A 215 0.21 6.62 -19.68
C GLN A 215 -1.03 7.21 -20.29
N SER A 216 -1.00 8.54 -20.46
CA SER A 216 -1.91 9.17 -21.38
C SER A 216 -2.09 8.12 -22.45
N ILE A 217 -3.34 7.77 -22.74
CA ILE A 217 -3.59 7.03 -23.96
C ILE A 217 -3.14 8.03 -25.05
N VAL A 218 -1.81 8.24 -25.24
CA VAL A 218 -1.12 7.90 -26.47
C VAL A 218 -1.96 6.76 -26.96
N LYS A 219 -2.85 7.08 -27.89
CA LYS A 219 -3.47 6.11 -28.78
C LYS A 219 -2.31 5.25 -29.20
N SER A 220 -2.13 4.18 -28.45
CA SER A 220 -1.00 3.32 -28.66
C SER A 220 -1.33 2.72 -30.00
N GLU A 221 -0.39 2.82 -30.92
CA GLU A 221 -0.43 2.05 -32.16
C GLU A 221 -0.45 0.53 -31.88
N SER A 222 -0.60 0.09 -30.62
CA SER A 222 -0.75 -1.28 -30.14
C SER A 222 -2.15 -1.89 -30.24
N GLU A 223 -3.07 -1.37 -31.06
CA GLU A 223 -4.26 -2.15 -31.43
C GLU A 223 -4.02 -2.87 -32.76
N ILE A 224 -4.67 -4.03 -32.96
CA ILE A 224 -4.77 -4.60 -34.30
C ILE A 224 -5.58 -3.65 -35.16
N ASN A 225 -4.94 -3.10 -36.18
CA ASN A 225 -5.54 -2.19 -37.14
C ASN A 225 -6.11 -3.00 -38.29
N VAL A 226 -7.39 -2.79 -38.56
CA VAL A 226 -8.11 -3.39 -39.68
C VAL A 226 -8.72 -2.26 -40.50
N TYR A 227 -8.31 -2.14 -41.75
CA TYR A 227 -8.86 -1.14 -42.68
C TYR A 227 -9.14 -1.76 -44.05
N PHE A 228 -10.10 -1.17 -44.75
CA PHE A 228 -10.43 -1.56 -46.10
C PHE A 228 -9.45 -0.91 -47.06
N GLY A 229 -8.78 -1.73 -47.87
CA GLY A 229 -7.98 -1.26 -49.00
C GLY A 229 -8.85 -1.08 -50.24
N ASN A 230 -8.27 -1.37 -51.41
CA ASN A 230 -9.00 -1.43 -52.67
C ASN A 230 -9.97 -2.63 -52.72
N GLN A 231 -10.91 -2.62 -53.67
CA GLN A 231 -11.97 -3.62 -53.83
C GLN A 231 -11.55 -5.05 -53.42
N ASN A 232 -12.27 -5.61 -52.44
CA ASN A 232 -12.07 -6.94 -51.87
C ASN A 232 -10.76 -7.19 -51.09
N ILE A 233 -10.06 -6.16 -50.64
CA ILE A 233 -8.87 -6.30 -49.78
C ILE A 233 -9.14 -5.67 -48.41
N VAL A 234 -8.90 -6.44 -47.35
CA VAL A 234 -8.85 -5.96 -45.98
C VAL A 234 -7.43 -6.10 -45.47
N SER A 235 -6.85 -4.97 -45.07
CA SER A 235 -5.51 -4.89 -44.51
C SER A 235 -5.56 -5.07 -43.00
N ILE A 236 -4.69 -5.93 -42.47
CA ILE A 236 -4.61 -6.26 -41.05
C ILE A 236 -3.17 -6.07 -40.59
N LYS A 237 -2.95 -5.18 -39.61
CA LYS A 237 -1.64 -4.94 -39.01
C LYS A 237 -1.70 -5.21 -37.52
N SER A 238 -0.75 -5.98 -37.01
CA SER A 238 -0.61 -6.34 -35.58
C SER A 238 0.72 -5.82 -35.05
N PRO A 239 0.79 -5.28 -33.81
CA PRO A 239 2.06 -4.85 -33.22
C PRO A 239 2.96 -6.03 -32.79
N ILE A 240 2.39 -7.23 -32.65
CA ILE A 240 3.08 -8.47 -32.26
C ILE A 240 2.77 -9.60 -33.23
N ASP A 241 3.62 -10.63 -33.24
CA ASP A 241 3.35 -11.89 -33.92
C ASP A 241 2.11 -12.56 -33.31
N ASN A 242 1.09 -12.81 -34.14
CA ASN A 242 -0.15 -13.40 -33.65
C ASN A 242 -0.94 -14.11 -34.75
N TYR A 243 -1.72 -15.10 -34.33
CA TYR A 243 -2.77 -15.66 -35.17
C TYR A 243 -4.06 -14.86 -35.01
N VAL A 244 -4.72 -14.63 -36.14
CA VAL A 244 -5.99 -13.93 -36.21
C VAL A 244 -7.02 -14.88 -36.81
N LYS A 245 -8.09 -15.12 -36.04
CA LYS A 245 -9.24 -15.95 -36.41
C LYS A 245 -10.31 -15.09 -37.05
N ILE A 246 -10.96 -15.62 -38.08
CA ILE A 246 -12.04 -14.94 -38.81
C ILE A 246 -13.30 -15.77 -38.62
N PHE A 247 -14.34 -15.14 -38.10
CA PHE A 247 -15.64 -15.75 -37.86
C PHE A 247 -16.70 -15.11 -38.75
N ASN A 248 -17.62 -15.90 -39.29
CA ASN A 248 -18.81 -15.36 -39.97
C ASN A 248 -19.87 -14.86 -38.95
N SER A 249 -20.98 -14.32 -39.44
CA SER A 249 -22.07 -13.80 -38.60
C SER A 249 -22.79 -14.85 -37.75
N TYR A 250 -22.60 -16.13 -38.04
CA TYR A 250 -23.10 -17.26 -37.23
C TYR A 250 -22.09 -17.71 -36.17
N GLY A 251 -20.94 -17.05 -36.04
CA GLY A 251 -19.87 -17.43 -35.11
C GLY A 251 -19.03 -18.62 -35.57
N MET A 252 -19.16 -19.07 -36.82
CA MET A 252 -18.34 -20.16 -37.35
C MET A 252 -16.96 -19.65 -37.78
N LEU A 253 -15.90 -20.36 -37.40
CA LEU A 253 -14.54 -20.09 -37.85
C LEU A 253 -14.41 -20.39 -39.36
N VAL A 254 -14.11 -19.37 -40.16
CA VAL A 254 -13.96 -19.46 -41.62
C VAL A 254 -12.53 -19.23 -42.10
N GLY A 255 -11.63 -18.86 -41.19
CA GLY A 255 -10.22 -18.67 -41.53
C GLY A 255 -9.34 -18.40 -40.32
N THR A 256 -8.07 -18.72 -40.45
CA THR A 256 -7.00 -18.32 -39.52
C THR A 256 -5.81 -17.84 -40.34
N ILE A 257 -5.25 -16.70 -39.96
CA ILE A 257 -4.09 -16.11 -40.61
C ILE A 257 -3.00 -15.83 -39.58
N HIS A 258 -1.74 -15.90 -39.98
CA HIS A 258 -0.61 -15.48 -39.16
C HIS A 258 -0.20 -14.07 -39.60
N VAL A 259 -0.24 -13.11 -38.67
CA VAL A 259 0.17 -11.73 -38.90
C VAL A 259 1.46 -11.49 -38.14
N LEU A 260 2.52 -11.17 -38.87
CA LEU A 260 3.83 -10.87 -38.29
C LEU A 260 3.83 -9.48 -37.66
N ALA A 261 4.63 -9.32 -36.61
CA ALA A 261 4.77 -8.10 -35.84
C ALA A 261 5.12 -6.92 -36.75
N ASN A 262 4.30 -5.87 -36.67
CA ASN A 262 4.41 -4.62 -37.41
C ASN A 262 4.34 -4.76 -38.95
N GLN A 263 3.95 -5.93 -39.48
CA GLN A 263 3.73 -6.15 -40.90
C GLN A 263 2.25 -6.14 -41.25
N GLU A 264 1.94 -5.71 -42.47
CA GLU A 264 0.58 -5.69 -43.00
C GLU A 264 0.27 -7.00 -43.72
N TYR A 265 -0.82 -7.66 -43.31
CA TYR A 265 -1.38 -8.80 -44.00
C TYR A 265 -2.58 -8.36 -44.83
N ASN A 266 -2.50 -8.60 -46.14
CA ASN A 266 -3.57 -8.28 -47.09
C ASN A 266 -4.49 -9.50 -47.26
N LEU A 267 -5.66 -9.44 -46.63
CA LEU A 267 -6.69 -10.46 -46.76
C LEU A 267 -7.56 -10.19 -47.99
N ASN A 268 -7.48 -11.07 -48.98
CA ASN A 268 -8.43 -11.09 -50.09
C ASN A 268 -9.79 -11.64 -49.61
N THR A 269 -10.82 -10.80 -49.65
CA THR A 269 -12.18 -11.12 -49.21
C THR A 269 -13.08 -11.69 -50.30
N SER A 270 -12.60 -11.78 -51.55
CA SER A 270 -13.38 -12.32 -52.69
C SER A 270 -13.80 -13.78 -52.49
N LYS A 271 -13.09 -14.51 -51.61
CA LYS A 271 -13.40 -15.90 -51.24
C LYS A 271 -14.50 -16.03 -50.18
N TYR A 272 -14.90 -14.93 -49.55
CA TYR A 272 -15.94 -14.93 -48.52
C TYR A 272 -17.28 -14.51 -49.13
N SER A 273 -18.36 -15.11 -48.66
CA SER A 273 -19.70 -14.66 -49.02
C SER A 273 -19.97 -13.26 -48.46
N LYS A 274 -20.81 -12.49 -49.14
CA LYS A 274 -21.24 -11.16 -48.68
C LYS A 274 -21.87 -11.26 -47.29
N GLY A 275 -21.49 -10.37 -46.37
CA GLY A 275 -21.98 -10.42 -45.00
C GLY A 275 -21.01 -9.83 -43.96
N ILE A 276 -21.35 -10.05 -42.69
CA ILE A 276 -20.58 -9.54 -41.54
C ILE A 276 -19.60 -10.62 -41.07
N TYR A 277 -18.36 -10.22 -40.82
CA TYR A 277 -17.34 -11.07 -40.22
C TYR A 277 -16.70 -10.40 -39.00
N VAL A 278 -16.25 -11.23 -38.06
CA VAL A 278 -15.50 -10.82 -36.88
C VAL A 278 -14.08 -11.33 -37.01
N ILE A 279 -13.13 -10.41 -36.92
CA ILE A 279 -11.69 -10.67 -36.88
C ILE A 279 -11.26 -10.64 -35.42
N SER A 280 -10.87 -11.79 -34.89
CA SER A 280 -10.54 -11.98 -33.48
C SER A 280 -9.08 -12.45 -33.34
N PRO A 281 -8.25 -11.68 -32.63
CA PRO A 281 -6.88 -12.07 -32.27
C PRO A 281 -6.90 -13.29 -31.34
N THR A 282 -5.90 -14.19 -31.42
CA THR A 282 -5.82 -15.32 -30.47
C THR A 282 -5.33 -14.94 -29.08
N THR A 283 -4.80 -13.73 -28.90
CA THR A 283 -4.41 -13.20 -27.60
C THR A 283 -5.56 -12.45 -26.95
N ASN A 284 -5.58 -12.41 -25.62
CA ASN A 284 -6.52 -11.58 -24.86
C ASN A 284 -6.07 -10.10 -24.78
N LEU A 285 -4.97 -9.72 -25.44
CA LEU A 285 -4.40 -8.38 -25.38
C LEU A 285 -5.13 -7.38 -26.28
N PHE A 286 -5.84 -7.87 -27.32
CA PHE A 286 -6.47 -7.00 -28.32
C PHE A 286 -7.95 -7.33 -28.53
N LYS A 287 -8.74 -6.30 -28.80
CA LYS A 287 -10.18 -6.43 -29.09
C LYS A 287 -10.43 -7.00 -30.49
N ALA A 288 -11.51 -7.75 -30.64
CA ALA A 288 -11.99 -8.16 -31.95
C ALA A 288 -12.51 -6.97 -32.77
N LYS A 289 -12.39 -7.05 -34.09
CA LYS A 289 -12.86 -6.04 -35.05
C LYS A 289 -13.93 -6.63 -35.97
N LYS A 290 -14.88 -5.81 -36.38
CA LYS A 290 -15.93 -6.20 -37.34
C LYS A 290 -15.57 -5.72 -38.74
N ILE A 291 -15.77 -6.55 -39.75
CA ILE A 291 -15.71 -6.17 -41.16
C ILE A 291 -17.01 -6.55 -41.87
N ILE A 292 -17.32 -5.84 -42.96
CA ILE A 292 -18.45 -6.09 -43.85
C ILE A 292 -17.86 -6.39 -45.23
N VAL A 293 -18.21 -7.55 -45.78
CA VAL A 293 -17.87 -7.96 -47.14
C VAL A 293 -19.07 -7.67 -48.04
N TYR A 294 -18.88 -6.85 -49.09
CA TYR A 294 -19.92 -6.39 -50.02
C TYR A 294 -20.00 -7.19 -51.31
#